data_AF-A0A672TNC3-F1
#
_entry.id   AF-A0A672TNC3-F1
#
_cell.length_a   1.000
_cell.length_b   1.000
_cell.length_c   1.000
_cell.angle_alpha   90.00
_cell.angle_beta   90.00
_cell.angle_gamma   90.00
#
_symmetry.space_group_name_H-M   'P 1'
#
loop_
_entity.id
_entity.type
_entity.pdbx_description
1 polymer ?
#
loop_
_entity_poly.entity_id
_entity_poly.type
_entity_poly.pdbx_seq_one_letter_code
_entity_poly.pdbx_strand_id
1 'polypeptide(L)'
;IPAEANLQEPQEGALGAPALAASCLADNRLNLDVYLDGCRRFRQLFEGRQGEVLQVEFLRLSSNDHLLGTTLDILPHLKHLKSLVIKGGHARDEFGSCQHGSLTSLPPDMGNLRCLTHLDLTFNSLSTLPSCILHLSSLRVLLVSHNRLVALPEDFGSLSKLTFFSAMKNQLKDLPRSIGDLAVLQELDLSENALEFIPEEVGNLHNCTELDLSGNRLPRIPDSLALTSLWTMLSASVDQQD
;
A
#
# COMPACT_ATOMS: atom_id res chain seq x y z
N ILE A 1 -10.27 -54.28 -30.64
CA ILE A 1 -11.72 -54.10 -30.35
C ILE A 1 -12.03 -54.91 -29.09
N PRO A 2 -12.65 -54.37 -28.04
CA PRO A 2 -12.46 -53.10 -27.30
C PRO A 2 -12.14 -53.47 -25.80
N ALA A 3 -12.10 -52.64 -24.75
CA ALA A 3 -12.97 -51.53 -24.38
C ALA A 3 -12.31 -50.65 -23.28
N GLU A 4 -12.60 -49.37 -23.41
CA GLU A 4 -12.26 -48.26 -22.52
C GLU A 4 -12.94 -48.41 -21.15
N ALA A 5 -12.17 -48.22 -20.08
CA ALA A 5 -12.70 -48.08 -18.73
C ALA A 5 -13.14 -46.63 -18.51
N ASN A 6 -14.45 -46.46 -18.48
CA ASN A 6 -15.18 -45.24 -18.18
C ASN A 6 -14.91 -44.81 -16.72
N LEU A 7 -14.14 -43.74 -16.52
CA LEU A 7 -14.00 -43.06 -15.22
C LEU A 7 -15.20 -42.12 -15.05
N GLN A 8 -16.26 -42.61 -14.40
CA GLN A 8 -17.34 -41.77 -13.90
C GLN A 8 -16.87 -40.99 -12.67
N GLU A 9 -16.92 -39.67 -12.77
CA GLU A 9 -16.77 -38.73 -11.66
C GLU A 9 -17.80 -39.01 -10.55
N PRO A 10 -17.43 -38.92 -9.27
CA PRO A 10 -18.41 -38.90 -8.21
C PRO A 10 -19.12 -37.54 -8.20
N GLN A 11 -20.45 -37.59 -8.32
CA GLN A 11 -21.33 -36.47 -8.07
C GLN A 11 -21.13 -35.93 -6.64
N GLU A 12 -20.53 -34.75 -6.51
CA GLU A 12 -20.63 -33.97 -5.27
C GLU A 12 -21.94 -33.18 -5.26
N GLY A 13 -22.95 -33.83 -4.68
CA GLY A 13 -24.14 -33.18 -4.19
C GLY A 13 -23.81 -32.25 -3.02
N ALA A 14 -24.20 -30.99 -3.18
CA ALA A 14 -24.65 -30.05 -2.17
C ALA A 14 -24.46 -30.44 -0.69
N LEU A 15 -23.43 -29.91 -0.03
CA LEU A 15 -23.38 -29.61 1.42
C LEU A 15 -22.06 -28.87 1.74
N GLY A 16 -22.09 -27.55 1.99
CA GLY A 16 -20.90 -26.87 2.53
C GLY A 16 -20.77 -25.34 2.44
N ALA A 17 -21.70 -24.60 1.83
CA ALA A 17 -21.51 -23.17 1.56
C ALA A 17 -21.90 -22.12 2.63
N PRO A 18 -22.50 -22.38 3.82
CA PRO A 18 -22.80 -21.30 4.77
C PRO A 18 -21.71 -21.07 5.84
N ALA A 19 -20.91 -22.08 6.19
CA ALA A 19 -20.03 -22.00 7.36
C ALA A 19 -18.73 -21.21 7.12
N LEU A 20 -18.18 -21.26 5.90
CA LEU A 20 -16.90 -20.62 5.57
C LEU A 20 -17.04 -19.11 5.37
N ALA A 21 -18.17 -18.64 4.84
CA ALA A 21 -18.46 -17.21 4.59
C ALA A 21 -18.67 -16.40 5.87
N ALA A 22 -19.04 -17.06 6.99
CA ALA A 22 -19.18 -16.42 8.29
C ALA A 22 -17.82 -16.08 8.94
N SER A 23 -16.71 -16.72 8.51
CA SER A 23 -15.40 -16.55 9.15
C SER A 23 -14.59 -15.34 8.65
N CYS A 24 -14.88 -14.83 7.45
CA CYS A 24 -14.07 -13.78 6.82
C CYS A 24 -14.53 -12.36 7.16
N LEU A 25 -15.80 -12.18 7.53
CA LEU A 25 -16.42 -10.90 7.84
C LEU A 25 -16.72 -10.83 9.34
N ALA A 26 -15.81 -10.26 10.12
CA ALA A 26 -15.97 -10.03 11.55
C ALA A 26 -15.70 -8.56 11.86
N ASP A 27 -16.60 -7.90 12.61
CA ASP A 27 -16.45 -6.49 13.02
C ASP A 27 -16.17 -5.51 11.86
N ASN A 28 -16.85 -5.66 10.72
CA ASN A 28 -16.61 -4.88 9.48
C ASN A 28 -15.17 -5.00 8.94
N ARG A 29 -14.45 -6.06 9.30
CA ARG A 29 -13.14 -6.41 8.77
C ARG A 29 -13.26 -7.57 7.82
N LEU A 30 -12.61 -7.44 6.69
CA LEU A 30 -12.55 -8.47 5.66
C LEU A 30 -11.08 -8.75 5.34
N ASN A 31 -10.57 -9.84 5.89
CA ASN A 31 -9.19 -10.25 5.70
C ASN A 31 -9.11 -11.41 4.69
N LEU A 32 -8.68 -11.11 3.47
CA LEU A 32 -8.68 -12.08 2.37
C LEU A 32 -7.28 -12.32 1.79
N ASP A 33 -6.24 -11.67 2.32
CA ASP A 33 -4.86 -11.84 1.89
C ASP A 33 -4.30 -13.25 2.17
N VAL A 34 -4.84 -13.94 3.17
CA VAL A 34 -4.50 -15.32 3.55
C VAL A 34 -5.06 -16.38 2.60
N TYR A 35 -5.95 -16.03 1.68
CA TYR A 35 -6.62 -16.98 0.80
C TYR A 35 -6.12 -16.86 -0.64
N LEU A 36 -5.81 -18.01 -1.26
CA LEU A 36 -5.37 -18.12 -2.66
C LEU A 36 -6.35 -17.48 -3.66
N ASP A 37 -7.67 -17.58 -3.39
CA ASP A 37 -8.76 -17.00 -4.20
C ASP A 37 -9.48 -15.87 -3.44
N GLY A 38 -8.74 -15.06 -2.67
CA GLY A 38 -9.28 -13.98 -1.85
C GLY A 38 -10.18 -13.02 -2.63
N CYS A 39 -9.78 -12.62 -3.84
CA CYS A 39 -10.56 -11.71 -4.68
C CYS A 39 -11.85 -12.36 -5.19
N ARG A 40 -11.81 -13.65 -5.56
CA ARG A 40 -13.03 -14.39 -5.96
C ARG A 40 -14.05 -14.40 -4.82
N ARG A 41 -13.59 -14.67 -3.59
CA ARG A 41 -14.45 -14.66 -2.39
C ARG A 41 -15.00 -13.28 -2.09
N PHE A 42 -14.18 -12.24 -2.22
CA PHE A 42 -14.64 -10.87 -2.08
C PHE A 42 -15.82 -10.58 -3.03
N ARG A 43 -15.70 -10.96 -4.30
CA ARG A 43 -16.75 -10.77 -5.30
C ARG A 43 -18.02 -11.56 -4.99
N GLN A 44 -17.88 -12.82 -4.60
CA GLN A 44 -19.02 -13.65 -4.18
C GLN A 44 -19.76 -13.05 -2.97
N LEU A 45 -19.02 -12.50 -2.01
CA LEU A 45 -19.59 -11.78 -0.88
C LEU A 45 -20.28 -10.50 -1.33
N PHE A 46 -19.71 -9.77 -2.29
CA PHE A 46 -20.32 -8.56 -2.83
C PHE A 46 -21.63 -8.87 -3.57
N GLU A 47 -21.68 -9.95 -4.36
CA GLU A 47 -22.88 -10.38 -5.09
C GLU A 47 -23.97 -10.95 -4.16
N GLY A 48 -23.61 -11.70 -3.13
CA GLY A 48 -24.56 -12.36 -2.23
C GLY A 48 -24.95 -11.56 -0.98
N ARG A 49 -24.07 -10.69 -0.48
CA ARG A 49 -24.19 -9.96 0.80
C ARG A 49 -23.72 -8.51 0.68
N GLN A 50 -24.11 -7.85 -0.42
CA GLN A 50 -23.67 -6.49 -0.75
C GLN A 50 -23.82 -5.50 0.42
N GLY A 51 -24.94 -5.56 1.13
CA GLY A 51 -25.22 -4.65 2.26
C GLY A 51 -24.16 -4.71 3.36
N GLU A 52 -23.58 -5.88 3.61
CA GLU A 52 -22.54 -6.06 4.62
C GLU A 52 -21.17 -5.65 4.10
N VAL A 53 -20.86 -6.00 2.84
CA VAL A 53 -19.58 -5.62 2.22
C VAL A 53 -19.45 -4.10 2.12
N LEU A 54 -20.53 -3.37 1.84
CA LEU A 54 -20.53 -1.90 1.79
C LEU A 54 -20.23 -1.24 3.16
N GLN A 55 -20.42 -1.97 4.27
CA GLN A 55 -20.10 -1.50 5.63
C GLN A 55 -18.67 -1.85 6.06
N VAL A 56 -17.89 -2.54 5.21
CA VAL A 56 -16.51 -2.90 5.53
C VAL A 56 -15.67 -1.65 5.73
N GLU A 57 -14.99 -1.61 6.87
CA GLU A 57 -14.08 -0.54 7.25
C GLU A 57 -12.61 -0.94 7.05
N PHE A 58 -12.30 -2.23 7.13
CA PHE A 58 -10.94 -2.75 7.00
C PHE A 58 -10.93 -3.87 5.96
N LEU A 59 -10.19 -3.66 4.87
CA LEU A 59 -10.05 -4.63 3.80
C LEU A 59 -8.59 -4.98 3.56
N ARG A 60 -8.28 -6.27 3.52
CA ARG A 60 -6.97 -6.78 3.14
C ARG A 60 -7.11 -7.74 1.95
N LEU A 61 -6.35 -7.47 0.90
CA LEU A 61 -6.32 -8.27 -0.33
C LEU A 61 -4.88 -8.68 -0.66
N SER A 62 -4.73 -9.84 -1.30
CA SER A 62 -3.45 -10.27 -1.85
C SER A 62 -3.24 -9.64 -3.22
N SER A 63 -2.06 -9.08 -3.48
CA SER A 63 -1.73 -8.52 -4.79
C SER A 63 -1.37 -9.58 -5.85
N ASN A 64 -1.22 -10.85 -5.46
CA ASN A 64 -0.88 -11.94 -6.39
C ASN A 64 -2.12 -12.64 -6.97
N ASP A 65 -3.32 -12.15 -6.65
CA ASP A 65 -4.56 -12.68 -7.16
C ASP A 65 -4.85 -12.16 -8.58
N HIS A 66 -5.03 -13.09 -9.54
CA HIS A 66 -5.35 -12.79 -10.93
C HIS A 66 -6.62 -11.94 -11.12
N LEU A 67 -7.54 -11.94 -10.16
CA LEU A 67 -8.78 -11.15 -10.20
C LEU A 67 -8.66 -9.78 -9.53
N LEU A 68 -7.47 -9.42 -9.04
CA LEU A 68 -7.25 -8.15 -8.33
C LEU A 68 -7.78 -6.97 -9.13
N GLY A 69 -7.42 -6.84 -10.41
CA GLY A 69 -7.87 -5.73 -11.27
C GLY A 69 -9.38 -5.53 -11.23
N THR A 70 -10.14 -6.59 -11.45
CA THR A 70 -11.61 -6.53 -11.43
C THR A 70 -12.21 -6.34 -10.03
N THR A 71 -11.44 -6.64 -8.97
CA THR A 71 -11.83 -6.43 -7.57
C THR A 71 -11.61 -4.99 -7.17
N LEU A 72 -10.58 -4.34 -7.71
CA LEU A 72 -10.32 -2.93 -7.50
C LEU A 72 -11.48 -2.06 -7.98
N ASP A 73 -12.20 -2.46 -9.04
CA ASP A 73 -13.39 -1.75 -9.56
C ASP A 73 -14.53 -1.63 -8.53
N ILE A 74 -14.55 -2.52 -7.53
CA ILE A 74 -15.56 -2.49 -6.46
C ILE A 74 -15.16 -1.51 -5.36
N LEU A 75 -13.86 -1.27 -5.15
CA LEU A 75 -13.35 -0.45 -4.04
C LEU A 75 -13.98 0.95 -3.95
N PRO A 76 -14.22 1.70 -5.05
CA PRO A 76 -14.87 3.00 -4.99
C PRO A 76 -16.27 2.99 -4.34
N HIS A 77 -16.94 1.83 -4.27
CA HIS A 77 -18.26 1.68 -3.64
C HIS A 77 -18.17 1.57 -2.11
N LEU A 78 -17.01 1.23 -1.54
CA LEU A 78 -16.81 1.03 -0.10
C LEU A 78 -16.63 2.36 0.64
N LYS A 79 -17.68 3.19 0.70
CA LYS A 79 -17.60 4.55 1.24
C LYS A 79 -17.19 4.64 2.72
N HIS A 80 -17.36 3.55 3.48
CA HIS A 80 -16.97 3.45 4.89
C HIS A 80 -15.55 2.91 5.11
N LEU A 81 -14.82 2.60 4.04
CA LEU A 81 -13.48 2.02 4.15
C LEU A 81 -12.52 3.01 4.82
N LYS A 82 -11.93 2.59 5.93
CA LYS A 82 -10.95 3.34 6.73
C LYS A 82 -9.54 2.84 6.50
N SER A 83 -9.39 1.55 6.21
CA SER A 83 -8.11 0.88 6.04
C SER A 83 -8.15 -0.07 4.84
N LEU A 84 -7.23 0.12 3.91
CA LEU A 84 -7.04 -0.76 2.75
C LEU A 84 -5.60 -1.25 2.73
N VAL A 85 -5.43 -2.57 2.72
CA VAL A 85 -4.12 -3.22 2.60
C VAL A 85 -4.16 -4.09 1.35
N ILE A 86 -3.27 -3.82 0.41
CA ILE A 86 -3.06 -4.64 -0.78
C ILE A 86 -1.57 -4.97 -0.81
N LYS A 87 -1.19 -6.07 -0.15
CA LYS A 87 0.22 -6.47 -0.03
C LYS A 87 0.56 -7.56 -1.02
N GLY A 88 1.75 -7.44 -1.60
CA GLY A 88 2.45 -8.59 -2.16
C GLY A 88 3.29 -9.29 -1.10
N GLY A 89 4.20 -10.15 -1.53
CA GLY A 89 5.17 -10.81 -0.65
C GLY A 89 4.64 -12.01 0.15
N HIS A 90 3.35 -12.33 0.05
CA HIS A 90 2.77 -13.52 0.70
C HIS A 90 3.23 -14.83 0.04
N ALA A 91 3.46 -14.81 -1.28
CA ALA A 91 4.04 -15.94 -1.98
C ALA A 91 5.56 -15.88 -1.87
N ARG A 92 6.21 -17.03 -1.66
CA ARG A 92 7.66 -17.18 -1.72
C ARG A 92 8.04 -17.91 -3.00
N ASP A 93 9.14 -17.52 -3.61
CA ASP A 93 9.74 -18.30 -4.71
C ASP A 93 10.40 -19.59 -4.18
N GLU A 94 10.93 -20.39 -5.10
CA GLU A 94 11.62 -21.66 -4.79
C GLU A 94 12.87 -21.47 -3.90
N PHE A 95 13.38 -20.25 -3.79
CA PHE A 95 14.51 -19.87 -2.94
C PHE A 95 14.07 -19.23 -1.62
N GLY A 96 12.76 -19.14 -1.36
CA GLY A 96 12.19 -18.58 -0.14
C GLY A 96 12.08 -17.05 -0.14
N SER A 97 12.40 -16.37 -1.25
CA SER A 97 12.29 -14.91 -1.36
C SER A 97 10.83 -14.50 -1.57
N CYS A 98 10.42 -13.41 -0.92
CA CYS A 98 9.08 -12.86 -1.08
C CYS A 98 8.85 -12.39 -2.52
N GLN A 99 7.82 -12.91 -3.18
CA GLN A 99 7.44 -12.50 -4.53
C GLN A 99 6.70 -11.16 -4.48
N HIS A 100 7.13 -10.22 -5.32
CA HIS A 100 6.46 -8.92 -5.46
C HIS A 100 5.03 -9.10 -5.99
N GLY A 101 4.14 -8.28 -5.48
CA GLY A 101 2.77 -8.13 -5.96
C GLY A 101 2.70 -7.62 -7.38
N SER A 102 1.63 -7.98 -8.08
CA SER A 102 1.35 -7.56 -9.46
C SER A 102 0.71 -6.17 -9.58
N LEU A 103 0.40 -5.49 -8.47
CA LEU A 103 -0.26 -4.19 -8.49
C LEU A 103 0.66 -3.12 -9.11
N THR A 104 0.19 -2.53 -10.21
CA THR A 104 0.88 -1.45 -10.95
C THR A 104 0.09 -0.15 -10.97
N SER A 105 -1.23 -0.19 -10.75
CA SER A 105 -2.10 0.98 -10.74
C SER A 105 -3.31 0.77 -9.84
N LEU A 106 -4.00 1.86 -9.51
CA LEU A 106 -5.26 1.86 -8.79
C LEU A 106 -6.33 2.58 -9.63
N PRO A 107 -7.60 2.20 -9.54
CA PRO A 107 -8.68 2.84 -10.27
C PRO A 107 -8.78 4.33 -9.90
N PRO A 108 -9.00 5.24 -10.88
CA PRO A 108 -9.09 6.68 -10.64
C PRO A 108 -10.15 7.05 -9.59
N ASP A 109 -11.28 6.34 -9.61
CA ASP A 109 -12.43 6.59 -8.73
C ASP A 109 -12.15 6.27 -7.25
N MET A 110 -11.03 5.61 -6.94
CA MET A 110 -10.58 5.36 -5.56
C MET A 110 -10.35 6.67 -4.79
N GLY A 111 -10.03 7.76 -5.47
CA GLY A 111 -9.89 9.09 -4.86
C GLY A 111 -11.16 9.57 -4.14
N ASN A 112 -12.32 8.95 -4.41
CA ASN A 112 -13.59 9.27 -3.74
C ASN A 112 -13.75 8.67 -2.34
N LEU A 113 -12.79 7.86 -1.86
CA LEU A 113 -12.82 7.23 -0.54
C LEU A 113 -12.44 8.21 0.58
N ARG A 114 -13.38 9.10 0.92
CA ARG A 114 -13.17 10.18 1.90
C ARG A 114 -12.93 9.71 3.33
N CYS A 115 -13.23 8.46 3.66
CA CYS A 115 -13.01 7.88 4.98
C CYS A 115 -11.67 7.13 5.09
N LEU A 116 -10.94 6.95 3.98
CA LEU A 116 -9.72 6.16 3.99
C LEU A 116 -8.62 6.91 4.73
N THR A 117 -8.12 6.30 5.79
CA THR A 117 -7.08 6.85 6.68
C THR A 117 -5.78 6.07 6.61
N HIS A 118 -5.84 4.78 6.27
CA HIS A 118 -4.68 3.91 6.16
C HIS A 118 -4.69 3.20 4.79
N LEU A 119 -3.61 3.37 4.04
CA LEU A 119 -3.39 2.72 2.76
C LEU A 119 -2.02 2.06 2.76
N ASP A 120 -2.00 0.75 2.56
CA ASP A 120 -0.78 -0.04 2.51
C ASP A 120 -0.70 -0.83 1.21
N LEU A 121 0.28 -0.46 0.39
CA LEU A 121 0.60 -1.02 -0.92
C LEU A 121 2.02 -1.60 -0.92
N THR A 122 2.52 -2.04 0.23
CA THR A 122 3.89 -2.56 0.39
C THR A 122 4.09 -3.84 -0.43
N PHE A 123 5.32 -4.07 -0.92
CA PHE A 123 5.71 -5.26 -1.71
C PHE A 123 4.93 -5.41 -3.02
N ASN A 124 4.73 -4.32 -3.77
CA ASN A 124 4.08 -4.35 -5.08
C ASN A 124 5.07 -3.97 -6.19
N SER A 125 4.54 -3.71 -7.39
CA SER A 125 5.34 -3.34 -8.58
C SER A 125 5.00 -1.93 -9.08
N LEU A 126 4.62 -1.01 -8.19
CA LEU A 126 4.29 0.38 -8.54
C LEU A 126 5.55 1.10 -9.03
N SER A 127 5.54 1.57 -10.29
CA SER A 127 6.61 2.41 -10.86
C SER A 127 6.39 3.91 -10.60
N THR A 128 5.13 4.30 -10.42
CA THR A 128 4.69 5.66 -10.08
C THR A 128 3.60 5.59 -9.03
N LEU A 129 3.47 6.64 -8.22
CA LEU A 129 2.38 6.74 -7.26
C LEU A 129 1.07 7.04 -8.02
N PRO A 130 0.02 6.21 -7.91
CA PRO A 130 -1.25 6.46 -8.57
C PRO A 130 -1.84 7.82 -8.17
N SER A 131 -2.21 8.65 -9.15
CA SER A 131 -2.71 10.02 -8.91
C SER A 131 -3.98 10.08 -8.08
N CYS A 132 -4.79 9.00 -8.06
CA CYS A 132 -5.97 8.93 -7.21
C CYS A 132 -5.65 8.99 -5.70
N ILE A 133 -4.44 8.60 -5.29
CA ILE A 133 -4.01 8.67 -3.89
C ILE A 133 -3.96 10.12 -3.41
N LEU A 134 -3.55 11.06 -4.27
CA LEU A 134 -3.47 12.50 -3.94
C LEU A 134 -4.84 13.10 -3.61
N HIS A 135 -5.94 12.47 -4.05
CA HIS A 135 -7.30 12.91 -3.75
C HIS A 135 -7.86 12.37 -2.42
N LEU A 136 -7.13 11.49 -1.72
CA LEU A 136 -7.53 10.91 -0.44
C LEU A 136 -7.33 11.88 0.73
N SER A 137 -8.20 12.89 0.82
CA SER A 137 -8.14 14.00 1.80
C SER A 137 -8.21 13.62 3.30
N SER A 138 -8.41 12.34 3.63
CA SER A 138 -8.41 11.84 5.01
C SER A 138 -7.24 10.90 5.32
N LEU A 139 -6.35 10.67 4.35
CA LEU A 139 -5.25 9.73 4.49
C LEU A 139 -4.27 10.22 5.55
N ARG A 140 -3.94 9.34 6.49
CA ARG A 140 -3.02 9.58 7.61
C ARG A 140 -1.77 8.72 7.51
N VAL A 141 -1.92 7.50 7.00
CA VAL A 141 -0.83 6.54 6.86
C VAL A 141 -0.78 6.05 5.43
N LEU A 142 0.37 6.23 4.78
CA LEU A 142 0.65 5.72 3.44
C LEU A 142 1.91 4.87 3.46
N LEU A 143 1.78 3.59 3.13
CA LEU A 143 2.88 2.63 3.04
C LEU A 143 3.02 2.16 1.60
N VAL A 144 4.14 2.46 0.97
CA VAL A 144 4.46 2.07 -0.40
C VAL A 144 5.86 1.47 -0.52
N SER A 145 6.39 0.96 0.60
CA SER A 145 7.73 0.39 0.67
C SER A 145 7.86 -0.87 -0.20
N HIS A 146 9.07 -1.22 -0.63
CA HIS A 146 9.32 -2.36 -1.52
C HIS A 146 8.51 -2.29 -2.83
N ASN A 147 8.60 -1.15 -3.52
CA ASN A 147 8.04 -0.93 -4.84
C ASN A 147 9.15 -0.49 -5.81
N ARG A 148 8.81 0.09 -6.95
CA ARG A 148 9.75 0.58 -7.97
C ARG A 148 9.52 2.06 -8.27
N LEU A 149 9.06 2.83 -7.27
CA LEU A 149 8.74 4.24 -7.43
C LEU A 149 10.00 5.03 -7.79
N VAL A 150 9.97 5.76 -8.90
CA VAL A 150 11.11 6.57 -9.37
C VAL A 150 11.02 8.02 -8.91
N ALA A 151 9.80 8.51 -8.69
CA ALA A 151 9.52 9.86 -8.18
C ALA A 151 8.18 9.89 -7.44
N LEU A 152 8.03 10.88 -6.56
CA LEU A 152 6.73 11.27 -6.02
C LEU A 152 6.13 12.40 -6.88
N PRO A 153 4.80 12.52 -6.99
CA PRO A 153 4.16 13.60 -7.74
C PRO A 153 4.47 15.00 -7.17
N GLU A 154 4.54 16.03 -8.01
CA GLU A 154 4.78 17.41 -7.56
C GLU A 154 3.75 17.91 -6.55
N ASP A 155 2.50 17.42 -6.61
CA ASP A 155 1.42 17.80 -5.69
C ASP A 155 1.32 16.86 -4.46
N PHE A 156 2.37 16.12 -4.10
CA PHE A 156 2.35 15.18 -2.96
C PHE A 156 1.96 15.85 -1.63
N GLY A 157 2.30 17.13 -1.45
CA GLY A 157 1.89 17.97 -0.32
C GLY A 157 0.37 18.13 -0.13
N SER A 158 -0.45 17.79 -1.14
CA SER A 158 -1.91 17.78 -1.02
C SER A 158 -2.44 16.84 0.08
N LEU A 159 -1.65 15.84 0.48
CA LEU A 159 -1.93 14.91 1.57
C LEU A 159 -1.73 15.55 2.96
N SER A 160 -2.31 16.73 3.18
CA SER A 160 -2.14 17.58 4.38
C SER A 160 -2.46 16.95 5.75
N LYS A 161 -3.05 15.75 5.79
CA LYS A 161 -3.35 15.00 7.02
C LYS A 161 -2.42 13.80 7.26
N LEU A 162 -1.44 13.59 6.38
CA LEU A 162 -0.52 12.47 6.46
C LEU A 162 0.39 12.64 7.68
N THR A 163 0.37 11.65 8.58
CA THR A 163 1.20 11.60 9.79
C THR A 163 2.33 10.60 9.65
N PHE A 164 2.15 9.54 8.87
CA PHE A 164 3.17 8.52 8.60
C PHE A 164 3.27 8.25 7.10
N PHE A 165 4.49 8.31 6.58
CA PHE A 165 4.80 7.93 5.21
C PHE A 165 6.07 7.08 5.17
N SER A 166 5.98 5.87 4.60
CA SER A 166 7.15 5.06 4.26
C SER A 166 7.14 4.71 2.78
N ALA A 167 8.24 5.03 2.12
CA ALA A 167 8.59 4.61 0.77
C ALA A 167 9.96 3.93 0.74
N MET A 168 10.35 3.27 1.84
CA MET A 168 11.58 2.47 1.94
C MET A 168 11.73 1.49 0.76
N LYS A 169 12.96 1.26 0.30
CA LYS A 169 13.25 0.31 -0.80
C LYS A 169 12.43 0.61 -2.06
N ASN A 170 12.64 1.81 -2.57
CA ASN A 170 12.15 2.26 -3.88
C ASN A 170 13.33 2.76 -4.73
N GLN A 171 13.07 3.50 -5.80
CA GLN A 171 14.07 4.03 -6.73
C GLN A 171 13.98 5.57 -6.81
N LEU A 172 13.52 6.21 -5.73
CA LEU A 172 13.33 7.66 -5.69
C LEU A 172 14.67 8.35 -5.86
N LYS A 173 14.76 9.29 -6.80
CA LYS A 173 15.98 10.09 -7.07
C LYS A 173 15.95 11.49 -6.45
N ASP A 174 14.75 12.06 -6.37
CA ASP A 174 14.50 13.38 -5.82
C ASP A 174 13.16 13.38 -5.07
N LEU A 175 12.93 14.42 -4.26
CA LEU A 175 11.66 14.70 -3.61
C LEU A 175 11.03 15.98 -4.18
N PRO A 176 9.71 16.03 -4.34
CA PRO A 176 9.00 17.24 -4.74
C PRO A 176 9.08 18.28 -3.62
N ARG A 177 9.10 19.57 -3.98
CA ARG A 177 9.12 20.67 -2.98
C ARG A 177 7.90 20.65 -2.07
N SER A 178 6.76 20.19 -2.58
CA SER A 178 5.52 20.06 -1.81
C SER A 178 5.60 19.07 -0.65
N ILE A 179 6.67 18.28 -0.53
CA ILE A 179 6.90 17.46 0.67
C ILE A 179 6.87 18.33 1.94
N GLY A 180 7.34 19.57 1.86
CA GLY A 180 7.32 20.53 2.97
C GLY A 180 5.92 21.00 3.38
N ASP A 181 4.89 20.77 2.56
CA ASP A 181 3.50 21.13 2.87
C ASP A 181 2.83 20.11 3.80
N LEU A 182 3.47 18.97 4.07
CA LEU A 182 2.99 17.94 5.01
C LEU A 182 3.20 18.35 6.47
N ALA A 183 2.57 19.45 6.88
CA ALA A 183 2.81 20.12 8.16
C ALA A 183 2.56 19.26 9.41
N VAL A 184 1.78 18.18 9.29
CA VAL A 184 1.46 17.27 10.40
C VAL A 184 2.21 15.93 10.34
N LEU A 185 3.09 15.75 9.36
CA LEU A 185 3.89 14.52 9.21
C LEU A 185 4.78 14.34 10.44
N GLN A 186 4.78 13.14 10.99
CA GLN A 186 5.51 12.75 12.20
C GLN A 186 6.66 11.80 11.85
N GLU A 187 6.41 10.87 10.94
CA GLU A 187 7.36 9.82 10.57
C GLU A 187 7.48 9.77 9.04
N LEU A 188 8.71 9.93 8.56
CA LEU A 188 9.09 9.90 7.15
C LEU A 188 10.25 8.93 6.95
N ASP A 189 9.95 7.80 6.33
CA ASP A 189 10.95 6.78 5.99
C ASP A 189 11.14 6.69 4.47
N LEU A 190 12.31 7.15 4.02
CA LEU A 190 12.76 7.14 2.64
C LEU A 190 14.05 6.32 2.50
N SER A 191 14.33 5.43 3.45
CA SER A 191 15.54 4.62 3.46
C SER A 191 15.64 3.71 2.23
N GLU A 192 16.88 3.33 1.88
CA GLU A 192 17.18 2.43 0.77
C GLU A 192 16.57 2.87 -0.58
N ASN A 193 16.74 4.16 -0.90
CA ASN A 193 16.35 4.75 -2.18
C ASN A 193 17.60 5.19 -2.97
N ALA A 194 17.43 6.04 -3.99
CA ALA A 194 18.52 6.59 -4.77
C ALA A 194 18.56 8.13 -4.70
N LEU A 195 18.13 8.72 -3.58
CA LEU A 195 18.01 10.17 -3.45
C LEU A 195 19.38 10.84 -3.60
N GLU A 196 19.48 11.76 -4.55
CA GLU A 196 20.67 12.57 -4.83
C GLU A 196 20.53 13.99 -4.26
N PHE A 197 19.29 14.48 -4.15
CA PHE A 197 18.98 15.80 -3.60
C PHE A 197 17.76 15.74 -2.67
N ILE A 198 17.76 16.60 -1.65
CA ILE A 198 16.63 16.85 -0.76
C ILE A 198 16.31 18.34 -0.82
N PRO A 199 15.05 18.73 -1.10
CA PRO A 199 14.64 20.12 -1.12
C PRO A 199 14.73 20.78 0.26
N GLU A 200 15.03 22.08 0.30
CA GLU A 200 15.07 22.87 1.55
C GLU A 200 13.70 22.91 2.25
N GLU A 201 12.63 22.71 1.49
CA GLU A 201 11.26 22.61 1.99
C GLU A 201 11.07 21.46 3.00
N VAL A 202 11.96 20.45 3.04
CA VAL A 202 11.91 19.41 4.08
C VAL A 202 12.07 19.98 5.49
N GLY A 203 12.75 21.12 5.67
CA GLY A 203 12.80 21.80 6.97
C GLY A 203 11.46 22.36 7.46
N ASN A 204 10.43 22.42 6.60
CA ASN A 204 9.08 22.84 6.98
C ASN A 204 8.30 21.71 7.68
N LEU A 205 8.86 20.49 7.75
CA LEU A 205 8.28 19.35 8.47
C LEU A 205 8.44 19.52 9.99
N HIS A 206 7.85 20.58 10.55
CA HIS A 206 8.04 20.97 11.95
C HIS A 206 7.54 19.95 12.98
N ASN A 207 6.60 19.08 12.58
CA ASN A 207 6.03 18.05 13.43
C ASN A 207 6.70 16.68 13.26
N CYS A 208 7.68 16.59 12.35
CA CYS A 208 8.41 15.35 12.08
C CYS A 208 9.33 15.05 13.26
N THR A 209 9.22 13.84 13.77
CA THR A 209 10.03 13.31 14.87
C THR A 209 11.00 12.25 14.38
N GLU A 210 10.65 11.53 13.32
CA GLU A 210 11.49 10.47 12.75
C GLU A 210 11.66 10.68 11.24
N LEU A 211 12.90 10.86 10.80
CA LEU A 211 13.28 11.00 9.40
C LEU A 211 14.40 10.01 9.10
N ASP A 212 14.10 8.97 8.33
CA ASP A 212 15.09 8.01 7.87
C ASP A 212 15.43 8.22 6.40
N LEU A 213 16.72 8.49 6.15
CA LEU A 213 17.32 8.71 4.84
C LEU A 213 18.48 7.75 4.58
N SER A 214 18.68 6.72 5.42
CA SER A 214 19.74 5.72 5.26
C SER A 214 19.73 5.07 3.88
N GLY A 215 20.89 4.64 3.39
CA GLY A 215 20.97 3.91 2.12
C GLY A 215 20.56 4.73 0.88
N ASN A 216 20.66 6.06 0.94
CA ASN A 216 20.53 6.96 -0.22
C ASN A 216 21.91 7.42 -0.75
N ARG A 217 21.93 8.32 -1.75
CA ARG A 217 23.13 8.81 -2.42
C ARG A 217 23.35 10.31 -2.21
N LEU A 218 23.07 10.77 -1.00
CA LEU A 218 23.04 12.19 -0.65
C LEU A 218 24.47 12.72 -0.47
N PRO A 219 24.95 13.66 -1.31
CA PRO A 219 26.26 14.28 -1.14
C PRO A 219 26.27 15.32 -0.01
N ARG A 220 25.10 15.86 0.33
CA ARG A 220 24.89 16.82 1.42
C ARG A 220 23.45 16.74 1.91
N ILE A 221 23.25 17.17 3.15
CA ILE A 221 21.93 17.41 3.74
C ILE A 221 21.64 18.92 3.66
N PRO A 222 20.40 19.35 3.35
CA PRO A 222 20.03 20.77 3.29
C PRO A 222 20.18 21.47 4.65
N ASP A 223 20.51 22.77 4.62
CA ASP A 223 20.79 23.57 5.82
C ASP A 223 19.55 23.67 6.71
N SER A 224 18.36 23.68 6.10
CA SER A 224 17.08 23.66 6.79
C SER A 224 16.90 22.47 7.75
N LEU A 225 17.49 21.30 7.47
CA LEU A 225 17.48 20.15 8.36
C LEU A 225 18.48 20.30 9.53
N ALA A 226 19.61 20.99 9.33
CA ALA A 226 20.58 21.27 10.38
C ALA A 226 20.03 22.20 11.48
N LEU A 227 19.02 23.00 11.15
CA LEU A 227 18.37 23.93 12.07
C LEU A 227 17.19 23.31 12.84
N THR A 228 16.79 22.09 12.49
CA THR A 228 15.67 21.38 13.14
C THR A 228 16.18 20.37 14.16
N SER A 229 15.39 20.07 15.20
CA SER A 229 15.72 19.03 16.19
C SER A 229 15.82 17.61 15.59
N LEU A 230 15.54 17.46 14.29
CA LEU A 230 15.67 16.22 13.50
C LEU A 230 17.12 15.75 13.35
N TRP A 231 18.10 16.65 13.51
CA TRP A 231 19.52 16.34 13.30
C TRP A 231 20.05 15.17 14.17
N THR A 232 19.52 15.00 15.38
CA THR A 232 20.01 14.00 16.33
C THR A 232 19.70 12.55 15.90
N MET A 233 18.70 12.33 15.04
CA MET A 233 18.37 11.00 14.50
C MET A 233 18.99 10.73 13.14
N LEU A 234 19.20 11.77 12.34
CA LEU A 234 19.84 11.66 11.02
C LEU A 234 21.25 11.05 11.11
N SER A 235 22.00 11.36 12.18
CA SER A 235 23.36 10.85 12.40
C SER A 235 23.46 9.36 12.70
N ALA A 236 22.36 8.66 12.99
CA ALA A 236 22.39 7.20 13.15
C ALA A 236 22.44 6.45 11.80
N SER A 237 22.18 7.16 10.69
CA SER A 237 21.91 6.58 9.37
C SER A 237 22.76 7.15 8.23
N VAL A 238 23.50 8.23 8.46
CA VAL A 238 24.50 8.73 7.51
C VAL A 238 25.81 8.00 7.80
N ASP A 239 26.18 7.06 6.93
CA ASP A 239 27.58 6.61 6.83
C ASP A 239 28.42 7.85 6.50
N GLN A 240 29.02 8.46 7.53
CA GLN A 240 30.11 9.39 7.35
C GLN A 240 31.27 8.61 6.73
N GLN A 241 31.33 8.59 5.40
CA GLN A 241 32.57 8.33 4.70
C GLN A 241 33.41 9.60 4.82
N ASP A 242 34.46 9.46 5.63
CA ASP A 242 35.54 10.42 5.89
C ASP A 242 36.06 11.16 4.63
#